data_AF-A0A554V848-F1
#
_entry.id   AF-A0A554V848-F1
#
_cell.length_a   1.000
_cell.length_b   1.000
_cell.length_c   1.000
_cell.angle_alpha   90.00
_cell.angle_beta   90.00
_cell.angle_gamma   90.00
#
_symmetry.space_group_name_H-M   'P 1'
#
loop_
_entity.id
_entity.type
_entity.pdbx_description
1 polymer ?
#
loop_
_entity_poly.entity_id
_entity_poly.type
_entity_poly.pdbx_seq_one_letter_code
_entity_poly.pdbx_strand_id
1 'polypeptide(L)'
;MLTPLRRIMRALGAFTLVMLAGTIGYLLLGFGLLAAIYQTVTTITTVGFREVRPLTPAGEIFTIVLILIGVGTALYMFGVLLEALIEGARRSA
;
A
#
# COMPACT_ATOMS: atom_id res chain seq x y z
N MET A 1 -9.09 -22.26 11.37
CA MET A 1 -9.88 -21.01 11.30
C MET A 1 -9.09 -19.89 11.96
N LEU A 2 -8.49 -18.98 11.19
CA LEU A 2 -7.80 -17.82 11.78
C LEU A 2 -8.84 -16.82 12.25
N THR A 3 -8.74 -16.32 13.48
CA THR A 3 -9.67 -15.31 14.00
C THR A 3 -9.70 -14.08 13.08
N PRO A 4 -10.85 -13.41 12.89
CA PRO A 4 -10.97 -12.24 12.01
C PRO A 4 -9.87 -11.19 12.24
N LEU A 5 -9.49 -10.98 13.51
CA LEU A 5 -8.40 -10.10 13.91
C LEU A 5 -7.02 -10.51 13.32
N ARG A 6 -6.71 -11.81 13.26
CA ARG A 6 -5.45 -12.30 12.67
C ARG A 6 -5.38 -12.04 11.16
N ARG A 7 -6.51 -12.08 10.44
CA ARG A 7 -6.55 -11.75 9.01
C ARG A 7 -6.28 -10.26 8.81
N ILE A 8 -6.91 -9.40 9.59
CA ILE A 8 -6.68 -7.94 9.56
C ILE A 8 -5.22 -7.62 9.86
N MET A 9 -4.64 -8.18 10.93
CA MET A 9 -3.24 -7.95 11.29
C MET A 9 -2.27 -8.38 10.19
N ARG A 10 -2.53 -9.50 9.50
CA ARG A 10 -1.70 -9.95 8.36
C ARG A 10 -1.82 -9.01 7.17
N ALA A 11 -3.04 -8.58 6.82
CA ALA A 11 -3.26 -7.63 5.73
C ALA A 11 -2.61 -6.27 6.04
N LEU A 12 -2.74 -5.78 7.27
CA LEU A 12 -2.08 -4.57 7.76
C LEU A 12 -0.55 -4.69 7.73
N GLY A 13 -0.01 -5.81 8.20
CA GLY A 13 1.42 -6.08 8.15
C GLY A 13 1.97 -6.11 6.73
N ALA A 14 1.29 -6.81 5.81
CA ALA A 14 1.66 -6.86 4.40
C ALA A 14 1.61 -5.47 3.74
N PHE A 15 0.52 -4.72 3.94
CA PHE A 15 0.39 -3.36 3.43
C PHE A 15 1.51 -2.44 3.96
N THR A 16 1.77 -2.50 5.27
CA THR A 16 2.84 -1.70 5.90
C THR A 16 4.21 -2.08 5.32
N LEU A 17 4.47 -3.37 5.10
CA LEU A 17 5.72 -3.81 4.48
C LEU A 17 5.88 -3.27 3.05
N VAL A 18 4.82 -3.27 2.25
CA VAL A 18 4.88 -2.71 0.89
C VAL A 18 5.05 -1.20 0.91
N MET A 19 4.40 -0.49 1.84
CA MET A 19 4.60 0.95 2.05
C MET A 19 6.06 1.28 2.43
N LEU A 20 6.67 0.47 3.31
CA LEU A 20 8.08 0.64 3.68
C LEU A 20 9.00 0.31 2.50
N ALA A 21 8.75 -0.78 1.78
CA ALA A 21 9.53 -1.16 0.61
C ALA A 21 9.46 -0.10 -0.51
N GLY A 22 8.27 0.44 -0.78
CA GLY A 22 8.07 1.57 -1.69
C GLY A 22 8.88 2.79 -1.29
N THR A 23 8.76 3.19 -0.02
CA THR A 23 9.47 4.35 0.53
C THR A 23 10.98 4.18 0.44
N ILE A 24 11.50 3.02 0.86
CA ILE A 24 12.93 2.71 0.78
C ILE A 24 13.41 2.68 -0.67
N GLY A 25 12.63 2.09 -1.59
CA GLY A 25 13.01 2.06 -3.01
C GLY A 25 13.11 3.46 -3.61
N TYR A 26 12.16 4.36 -3.32
CA TYR A 26 12.27 5.76 -3.76
C TYR A 26 13.44 6.51 -3.08
N LEU A 27 13.73 6.24 -1.80
CA LEU A 27 14.93 6.77 -1.14
C LEU A 27 16.21 6.35 -1.87
N LEU A 28 16.32 5.07 -2.26
CA LEU A 28 17.46 4.53 -3.02
C LEU A 28 17.54 5.12 -4.44
N LEU A 29 16.40 5.50 -5.03
CA LEU A 29 16.33 6.27 -6.27
C LEU A 29 16.65 7.76 -6.06
N GLY A 30 17.03 8.17 -4.84
CA GLY A 30 17.52 9.49 -4.48
C GLY A 30 16.41 10.47 -4.05
N PHE A 31 15.19 10.02 -3.81
CA PHE A 31 14.11 10.88 -3.28
C PHE A 31 14.44 11.29 -1.85
N GLY A 32 14.11 12.54 -1.48
CA GLY A 32 14.09 12.93 -0.07
C GLY A 32 13.01 12.14 0.68
N LEU A 33 13.18 11.94 2.00
CA LEU A 33 12.28 11.09 2.80
C LEU A 33 10.80 11.44 2.63
N LEU A 34 10.43 12.71 2.75
CA LEU A 34 9.04 13.14 2.60
C LEU A 34 8.52 12.90 1.17
N ALA A 35 9.34 13.14 0.15
CA ALA A 35 8.98 12.91 -1.24
C ALA A 35 8.80 11.41 -1.53
N ALA A 36 9.66 10.55 -0.97
CA ALA A 36 9.59 9.10 -1.10
C ALA A 36 8.31 8.53 -0.45
N ILE A 37 8.00 9.00 0.78
CA ILE A 37 6.77 8.63 1.47
C ILE A 37 5.56 9.09 0.66
N TYR A 38 5.53 10.37 0.26
CA TYR A 38 4.42 10.94 -0.50
C TYR A 38 4.19 10.19 -1.81
N GLN A 39 5.24 9.97 -2.60
CA GLN A 39 5.16 9.21 -3.85
C GLN A 39 4.62 7.79 -3.60
N THR A 40 5.14 7.09 -2.59
CA THR A 40 4.67 5.73 -2.25
C THR A 40 3.18 5.71 -1.88
N VAL A 41 2.76 6.64 -1.02
CA VAL A 41 1.36 6.76 -0.59
C VAL A 41 0.47 7.01 -1.79
N THR A 42 0.75 8.02 -2.63
CA THR A 42 -0.11 8.38 -3.76
C THR A 42 -0.15 7.30 -4.83
N THR A 43 0.94 6.56 -5.02
CA THR A 43 1.00 5.40 -5.93
C THR A 43 0.15 4.23 -5.43
N ILE A 44 0.37 3.77 -4.19
CA ILE A 44 -0.30 2.57 -3.67
C ILE A 44 -1.79 2.80 -3.40
N THR A 45 -2.15 4.01 -2.96
CA THR A 45 -3.56 4.39 -2.73
C THR A 45 -4.31 4.72 -4.02
N THR A 46 -3.65 4.65 -5.18
CA THR A 46 -4.22 5.00 -6.50
C THR A 46 -4.72 6.44 -6.64
N VAL A 47 -4.36 7.32 -5.70
CA VAL A 47 -4.63 8.77 -5.82
C VAL A 47 -3.91 9.33 -7.03
N GLY A 48 -2.67 8.87 -7.30
CA GLY A 48 -1.98 9.12 -8.55
C GLY A 48 -1.80 10.61 -8.88
N PHE A 49 -1.42 11.42 -7.90
CA PHE A 49 -1.03 12.81 -8.19
C PHE A 49 0.19 12.85 -9.12
N ARG A 50 0.49 14.04 -9.68
CA ARG A 50 1.72 14.25 -10.45
C ARG A 50 2.93 13.76 -9.66
N GLU A 51 3.89 13.16 -10.37
CA GLU A 51 5.16 12.75 -9.80
C GLU A 51 5.81 13.92 -9.06
N VAL A 52 6.31 13.67 -7.85
CA VAL A 52 7.01 14.72 -7.07
C VAL A 52 8.25 15.21 -7.82
N ARG A 53 8.81 14.37 -8.68
CA ARG A 53 10.03 14.59 -9.45
C ARG A 53 10.06 13.65 -10.65
N PRO A 54 10.67 14.05 -11.78
CA PRO A 54 10.75 13.22 -12.97
C PRO A 54 11.38 11.85 -12.65
N LEU A 55 10.68 10.78 -13.03
CA LEU A 55 11.22 9.43 -12.91
C LEU A 55 12.31 9.19 -13.96
N THR A 56 13.39 8.53 -13.54
CA THR A 56 14.35 7.92 -14.46
C THR A 56 13.76 6.60 -14.98
N PRO A 57 14.28 6.00 -16.07
CA PRO A 57 13.81 4.70 -16.55
C PRO A 57 13.80 3.60 -15.46
N ALA A 58 14.79 3.61 -14.56
CA ALA A 58 14.82 2.71 -13.41
C ALA A 58 13.71 3.01 -12.40
N GLY A 59 13.41 4.29 -12.17
CA GLY A 59 12.30 4.73 -11.31
C GLY A 59 10.93 4.38 -11.87
N GLU A 60 10.75 4.44 -13.19
CA GLU A 60 9.52 3.99 -13.86
C GLU A 60 9.31 2.49 -13.67
N ILE A 61 10.31 1.66 -13.96
CA ILE A 61 10.25 0.21 -13.77
C ILE A 61 9.94 -0.13 -12.31
N PHE A 62 10.62 0.52 -11.36
CA PHE A 62 10.35 0.34 -9.94
C PHE A 62 8.89 0.70 -9.60
N THR A 63 8.41 1.84 -10.09
CA THR A 63 7.03 2.31 -9.84
C THR A 63 6.00 1.34 -10.42
N ILE A 64 6.24 0.79 -11.62
CA ILE A 64 5.37 -0.23 -12.22
C ILE A 64 5.27 -1.46 -11.31
N VAL A 65 6.40 -1.99 -10.85
CA VAL A 65 6.42 -3.15 -9.93
C VAL A 65 5.72 -2.82 -8.61
N LEU A 66 5.97 -1.62 -8.06
CA LEU A 66 5.33 -1.15 -6.84
C LEU A 66 3.81 -1.03 -6.99
N ILE A 67 3.31 -0.56 -8.14
CA ILE A 67 1.87 -0.48 -8.43
C ILE A 67 1.27 -1.88 -8.42
N LEU A 68 1.85 -2.82 -9.19
CA LEU A 68 1.31 -4.18 -9.34
C LEU A 68 1.18 -4.90 -7.98
N ILE A 69 2.18 -4.75 -7.11
CA ILE A 69 2.19 -5.40 -5.80
C ILE A 69 1.38 -4.60 -4.77
N GLY A 70 1.59 -3.28 -4.74
CA GLY A 70 1.04 -2.39 -3.72
C GLY A 70 -0.45 -2.17 -3.85
N VAL A 71 -0.95 -1.90 -5.06
CA VAL A 71 -2.39 -1.70 -5.27
C VAL A 71 -3.15 -2.99 -4.96
N GLY A 72 -2.64 -4.14 -5.40
CA GLY A 72 -3.23 -5.44 -5.05
C GLY A 72 -3.29 -5.68 -3.54
N THR A 73 -2.22 -5.34 -2.82
CA THR A 73 -2.16 -5.46 -1.35
C THR A 73 -3.13 -4.50 -0.66
N ALA A 74 -3.26 -3.26 -1.16
CA ALA A 74 -4.20 -2.27 -0.66
C ALA A 74 -5.65 -2.74 -0.83
N LEU A 75 -6.02 -3.21 -2.03
CA LEU A 75 -7.35 -3.75 -2.32
C LEU A 75 -7.68 -4.97 -1.45
N TYR A 76 -6.71 -5.87 -1.25
CA TYR A 76 -6.87 -7.00 -0.34
C TYR A 76 -7.15 -6.55 1.11
N MET A 77 -6.38 -5.59 1.61
CA MET A 77 -6.62 -5.02 2.94
C MET A 77 -8.02 -4.43 3.06
N PHE A 78 -8.45 -3.62 2.09
CA PHE A 78 -9.79 -3.05 2.08
C PHE A 78 -10.88 -4.14 2.08
N GLY A 79 -10.72 -5.20 1.29
CA GLY A 79 -11.64 -6.33 1.30
C GLY A 79 -11.76 -6.99 2.67
N VAL A 80 -10.63 -7.26 3.34
CA VAL A 80 -10.61 -7.83 4.69
C VAL A 80 -11.26 -6.90 5.72
N LEU A 81 -11.07 -5.58 5.59
CA LEU A 81 -11.71 -4.60 6.46
C LEU A 81 -13.23 -4.56 6.25
N LEU A 82 -13.69 -4.55 4.99
CA LEU A 82 -15.11 -4.57 4.66
C LEU A 82 -15.80 -5.84 5.19
N GLU A 83 -15.19 -7.02 5.00
CA GLU A 83 -15.68 -8.28 5.58
C GLU A 83 -15.85 -8.19 7.10
N ALA A 84 -14.87 -7.59 7.79
CA ALA A 84 -14.91 -7.44 9.25
C ALA A 84 -16.02 -6.48 9.72
N LEU A 85 -16.27 -5.39 8.98
CA LEU A 85 -17.35 -4.45 9.27
C LEU A 85 -18.73 -5.10 9.10
N ILE A 86 -18.93 -5.86 8.01
CA ILE A 86 -20.18 -6.56 7.73
C ILE A 86 -20.45 -7.62 8.82
N GLU A 87 -19.44 -8.41 9.20
CA GLU A 87 -19.56 -9.41 10.26
C GLU A 87 -19.84 -8.77 11.63
N GLY A 88 -19.23 -7.62 11.92
CA GLY A 88 -19.48 -6.86 13.15
C GLY A 88 -20.91 -6.32 13.23
N ALA A 89 -21.45 -5.81 12.13
CA ALA A 89 -22.83 -5.34 12.04
C ALA A 89 -23.83 -6.48 12.29
N ARG A 90 -23.57 -7.68 11.73
CA ARG A 90 -24.45 -8.85 11.88
C ARG A 90 -24.48 -9.43 13.30
N ARG A 91 -23.44 -9.21 14.11
CA ARG A 91 -23.39 -9.66 15.52
C ARG A 91 -24.05 -8.70 16.51
N SER A 92 -24.34 -7.48 16.07
CA SER A 92 -24.92 -6.41 16.90
C SER A 92 -26.44 -6.27 16.74
N ALA A 93 -27.05 -7.09 15.86
CA ALA A 93 -28.48 -7.18 15.59
C ALA A 93 -29.01 -8.55 16.05
#